data_AF-A0AAE4YB67-F1
#
_entry.id   AF-A0AAE4YB67-F1
#
_cell.length_a   1.000
_cell.length_b   1.000
_cell.length_c   1.000
_cell.angle_alpha   90.00
_cell.angle_beta   90.00
_cell.angle_gamma   90.00
#
_symmetry.space_group_name_H-M   'P 1'
#
loop_
_entity.id
_entity.type
_entity.pdbx_description
1 polymer ?
#
loop_
_entity_poly.entity_id
_entity_poly.type
_entity_poly.pdbx_seq_one_letter_code
_entity_poly.pdbx_strand_id
1 'polypeptide(L)' 'MRVEDKAETADTPEIFLIALGESLKGKEGVDVGMADILSTHILKAAPAQNAVSQAKDAMLKLASERATPPKPEVTND' A
#
# COMPACT_ATOMS: atom_id res chain seq x y z
N MET A 1 4.01 -28.55 -13.76
CA MET A 1 4.64 -27.23 -13.61
C MET A 1 4.68 -26.94 -12.12
N ARG A 2 5.87 -27.08 -11.52
CA ARG A 2 6.09 -26.94 -10.07
C ARG A 2 6.12 -25.44 -9.74
N VAL A 3 5.38 -25.05 -8.73
CA VAL A 3 5.30 -23.67 -8.19
C VAL A 3 6.53 -23.34 -7.33
N GLU A 4 7.74 -23.61 -7.85
CA GLU A 4 8.98 -23.51 -7.06
C GLU A 4 9.90 -22.34 -7.46
N ASP A 5 9.61 -21.59 -8.53
CA ASP A 5 10.54 -20.56 -9.07
C ASP A 5 10.36 -19.12 -8.54
N LYS A 6 9.80 -18.89 -7.34
CA LYS A 6 9.66 -17.51 -6.81
C LYS A 6 10.24 -17.26 -5.42
N ALA A 7 10.95 -18.23 -4.85
CA ALA A 7 11.48 -18.13 -3.49
C ALA A 7 13.00 -17.86 -3.41
N GLU A 8 13.72 -17.80 -4.54
CA GLU A 8 15.19 -17.60 -4.52
C GLU A 8 15.65 -16.13 -4.50
N THR A 9 14.75 -15.15 -4.59
CA THR A 9 15.15 -13.72 -4.56
C THR A 9 15.09 -13.08 -3.18
N ALA A 10 14.68 -13.80 -2.13
CA ALA A 10 14.52 -13.25 -0.78
C ALA A 10 15.81 -13.32 0.07
N ASP A 11 16.95 -12.88 -0.47
CA ASP A 11 18.23 -12.92 0.26
C ASP A 11 18.38 -11.86 1.35
N THR A 12 17.47 -10.87 1.39
CA THR A 12 17.46 -9.86 2.46
C THR A 12 16.03 -9.57 2.94
N PRO A 13 15.86 -9.18 4.22
CA PRO A 13 14.58 -8.69 4.73
C PRO A 13 14.00 -7.55 3.89
N GLU A 14 14.84 -6.68 3.33
CA GLU A 14 14.41 -5.57 2.48
C GLU A 14 13.78 -6.06 1.18
N ILE A 15 14.42 -6.99 0.48
CA ILE A 15 13.88 -7.55 -0.77
C ILE A 15 12.57 -8.30 -0.50
N PHE A 16 12.50 -9.06 0.60
CA PHE A 16 11.26 -9.73 1.00
C PHE A 16 10.11 -8.73 1.24
N LEU A 17 10.37 -7.63 1.96
CA LEU A 17 9.35 -6.65 2.29
C LEU A 17 8.89 -5.83 1.07
N ILE A 18 9.79 -5.53 0.14
CA ILE A 18 9.44 -4.92 -1.16
C ILE A 18 8.54 -5.87 -1.96
N ALA A 19 8.94 -7.13 -2.12
CA ALA A 19 8.15 -8.13 -2.85
C ALA A 19 6.78 -8.37 -2.19
N LEU A 20 6.71 -8.34 -0.85
CA LEU A 20 5.46 -8.41 -0.12
C LEU A 20 4.55 -7.22 -0.46
N GLY A 21 5.08 -5.99 -0.43
CA GLY A 21 4.33 -4.79 -0.81
C GLY A 21 3.77 -4.85 -2.22
N GLU A 22 4.57 -5.30 -3.19
CA GLU A 22 4.13 -5.51 -4.57
C GLU A 22 3.05 -6.60 -4.69
N SER A 23 3.23 -7.72 -3.97
CA SER A 23 2.26 -8.82 -3.98
C SER A 23 0.89 -8.41 -3.42
N LEU A 24 0.86 -7.51 -2.43
CA LEU A 24 -0.37 -7.01 -1.84
C LEU A 24 -1.15 -6.16 -2.84
N LYS A 25 -0.48 -5.32 -3.64
CA LYS A 25 -1.16 -4.47 -4.64
C LYS A 25 -1.83 -5.28 -5.76
N GLY A 26 -1.26 -6.44 -6.10
CA GLY A 26 -1.79 -7.33 -7.14
C GLY A 26 -2.88 -8.30 -6.64
N LYS A 27 -3.21 -8.31 -5.36
CA LYS A 27 -4.12 -9.28 -4.77
C LYS A 27 -5.56 -8.80 -4.79
N GLU A 28 -6.46 -9.64 -5.26
CA GLU A 28 -7.90 -9.37 -5.23
C GLU A 28 -8.40 -9.11 -3.79
N GLY A 29 -9.25 -8.09 -3.65
CA GLY A 29 -9.80 -7.67 -2.36
C GLY A 29 -8.84 -6.83 -1.51
N VAL A 30 -7.60 -6.59 -1.95
CA VAL A 30 -6.70 -5.65 -1.29
C VAL A 30 -6.90 -4.25 -1.86
N ASP A 31 -7.04 -3.28 -0.96
CA ASP A 31 -7.08 -1.88 -1.34
C ASP A 31 -5.68 -1.40 -1.76
N VAL A 32 -5.54 -0.98 -3.02
CA VAL A 32 -4.26 -0.56 -3.60
C VAL A 32 -3.65 0.61 -2.83
N GLY A 33 -4.46 1.59 -2.44
CA GLY A 33 -3.99 2.75 -1.67
C GLY A 33 -3.52 2.36 -0.28
N MET A 34 -4.17 1.39 0.37
CA MET A 34 -3.71 0.85 1.65
C MET A 34 -2.40 0.05 1.49
N ALA A 35 -2.27 -0.76 0.44
CA ALA A 35 -1.04 -1.49 0.15
C ALA A 35 0.14 -0.53 -0.14
N ASP A 36 -0.12 0.59 -0.82
CA ASP A 36 0.87 1.65 -1.04
C ASP A 36 1.34 2.29 0.27
N ILE A 37 0.42 2.58 1.20
CA ILE A 37 0.75 3.16 2.51
C ILE A 37 1.62 2.19 3.31
N LEU A 38 1.26 0.91 3.35
CA LEU A 38 2.04 -0.12 4.04
C LEU A 38 3.44 -0.26 3.42
N SER A 39 3.54 -0.28 2.10
CA SER A 39 4.83 -0.34 1.40
C SER A 39 5.71 0.87 1.69
N THR A 40 5.10 2.05 1.82
CA THR A 40 5.83 3.32 2.00
C THR A 40 6.35 3.49 3.42
N HIS A 41 5.59 3.07 4.44
CA HIS A 41 5.91 3.38 5.83
C HIS A 41 6.29 2.16 6.67
N ILE A 42 5.69 0.99 6.43
CA ILE A 42 5.76 -0.16 7.34
C ILE A 42 6.64 -1.28 6.79
N LEU A 43 6.49 -1.64 5.51
CA LEU A 43 7.20 -2.76 4.88
C LEU A 43 8.61 -2.35 4.46
N LYS A 44 9.42 -1.99 5.45
CA LYS A 44 10.82 -1.57 5.30
C LYS A 44 11.69 -2.35 6.27
N ALA A 45 12.93 -2.65 5.90
CA ALA A 45 13.87 -3.33 6.79
C ALA A 45 14.22 -2.48 8.04
N ALA A 46 14.24 -1.16 7.87
CA ALA A 46 14.42 -0.18 8.95
C ALA A 46 13.36 0.93 8.84
N PRO A 47 12.13 0.69 9.31
CA PRO A 47 11.09 1.70 9.30
C PRO A 47 11.45 2.85 10.26
N ALA A 48 10.97 4.05 9.97
CA ALA A 48 11.15 5.19 10.86
C ALA A 48 10.47 4.91 12.22
N GLN A 49 10.99 5.49 13.31
CA GLN A 49 10.41 5.31 14.65
C GLN A 49 8.93 5.75 14.72
N ASN A 50 8.55 6.73 13.91
CA ASN A 50 7.18 7.24 13.78
C ASN A 50 6.41 6.64 12.60
N ALA A 51 6.88 5.53 12.00
CA ALA A 51 6.27 4.92 10.83
C ALA A 51 4.77 4.61 11.00
N VAL A 52 4.37 4.13 12.19
CA VAL A 52 2.96 3.85 12.50
C VAL A 52 2.11 5.13 12.49
N SER A 53 2.64 6.23 13.05
CA SER A 53 1.94 7.53 13.01
C SER A 53 1.80 8.01 11.58
N GLN A 54 2.87 7.96 10.78
CA GLN A 54 2.83 8.38 9.38
C GLN A 54 1.85 7.54 8.54
N ALA A 55 1.85 6.22 8.74
CA ALA A 55 0.91 5.33 8.06
C ALA A 55 -0.53 5.67 8.44
N LYS A 56 -0.81 5.90 9.73
CA LYS A 56 -2.14 6.31 10.20
C LYS A 56 -2.58 7.62 9.56
N ASP A 57 -1.72 8.63 9.53
CA ASP A 57 -2.03 9.94 8.95
C ASP A 57 -2.32 9.81 7.45
N ALA A 58 -1.55 8.99 6.73
CA ALA A 58 -1.79 8.69 5.33
C ALA A 58 -3.12 7.94 5.10
N MET A 59 -3.47 6.99 5.98
CA MET A 59 -4.75 6.28 5.91
C MET A 59 -5.95 7.21 6.14
N LEU A 60 -5.84 8.12 7.11
CA LEU A 60 -6.87 9.13 7.37
C LEU A 60 -7.04 10.08 6.20
N LYS A 61 -5.94 10.50 5.57
CA LYS A 61 -5.98 11.31 4.35
C LYS A 61 -6.67 10.57 3.21
N LEU A 62 -6.29 9.31 2.94
CA LEU A 62 -6.91 8.49 1.91
C LEU A 62 -8.41 8.28 2.15
N ALA A 63 -8.81 8.01 3.40
CA ALA A 63 -10.20 7.89 3.78
C ALA A 63 -10.98 9.19 3.53
N SER A 64 -10.37 10.34 3.86
CA SER A 64 -10.98 11.67 3.66
C SER A 64 -11.16 12.00 2.18
N GLU A 65 -10.14 11.70 1.36
CA GLU A 65 -10.21 11.87 -0.11
C GLU A 65 -11.33 11.04 -0.72
N ARG A 66 -11.51 9.79 -0.25
CA ARG A 66 -12.55 8.89 -0.75
C ARG A 66 -13.95 9.17 -0.20
N ALA A 67 -14.02 9.74 1.00
CA ALA A 67 -15.28 10.20 1.58
C ALA A 67 -15.79 11.50 0.94
N THR A 68 -14.96 12.19 0.15
CA THR A 68 -15.35 13.41 -0.55
C THR A 68 -16.12 13.06 -1.82
N PRO A 69 -17.43 13.32 -1.91
CA PRO A 69 -18.17 13.07 -3.13
C PRO A 69 -17.72 14.04 -4.24
N PRO A 70 -17.72 13.61 -5.51
CA PRO A 70 -17.56 14.53 -6.62
C PRO A 70 -18.66 15.60 -6.53
N LYS A 71 -18.29 16.88 -6.60
CA LYS A 71 -19.27 17.96 -6.65
C LYS A 71 -20.13 17.76 -7.89
N PRO A 72 -21.47 17.82 -7.79
CA PRO A 72 -22.31 17.78 -8.98
C PRO A 72 -21.90 18.95 -9.89
N GLU A 73 -21.62 18.64 -11.15
CA GLU A 73 -21.52 19.67 -12.18
C GLU A 73 -22.88 20.36 -12.26
N VAL A 74 -22.92 21.64 -11.89
CA VAL A 74 -24.08 22.49 -12.10
C VAL A 74 -24.17 22.75 -13.60
N THR A 75 -24.84 21.86 -14.33
CA THR A 75 -25.26 22.12 -15.70
C THR A 75 -26.43 23.11 -15.63
N ASN A 76 -26.13 24.39 -15.79
CA ASN A 76 -27.14 25.40 -16.09
C ASN A 76 -27.38 25.36 -17.61
N ASP A 77 -28.56 24.87 -18.01
CA ASP A 77 -29.25 25.25 -19.26
C ASP A 77 -30.77 25.16 -19.04
#